data_AF-A0ABD0RHR8-F1
#
_entry.id   AF-A0ABD0RHR8-F1
#
_cell.length_a   1.000
_cell.length_b   1.000
_cell.length_c   1.000
_cell.angle_alpha   90.00
_cell.angle_beta   90.00
_cell.angle_gamma   90.00
#
_symmetry.space_group_name_H-M   'P 1'
#
loop_
_entity.id
_entity.type
_entity.pdbx_description
1 polymer ?
#
loop_
_entity_poly.entity_id
_entity_poly.type
_entity_poly.pdbx_seq_one_letter_code
_entity_poly.pdbx_strand_id
1 'polypeptide(L)'
;MDFRRNSVDHPPLTIDSSTVERVSSTKFLGVHITEDLTWTTNTMSLSKKAQQRLHFLRRLKRASLPPPILTTFYRGTIESVLTSCITVWYGNCSAADRKTLQRTVNTAAKIMPLSPPFRIFSLHNAPVKLPV
;
A
#
# COMPACT_ATOMS: atom_id res chain seq x y z
N MET A 1 11.85 18.39 20.56
CA MET A 1 10.75 17.54 20.06
C MET A 1 10.40 16.56 21.16
N ASP A 2 9.30 16.80 21.88
CA ASP A 2 8.83 15.91 22.95
C ASP A 2 7.93 14.83 22.33
N PHE A 3 8.24 13.56 22.58
CA PHE A 3 7.59 12.38 21.97
C PHE A 3 6.68 11.64 22.96
N ARG A 4 6.30 12.27 24.06
CA ARG A 4 5.38 11.68 25.05
C ARG A 4 4.04 11.37 24.40
N ARG A 5 3.77 10.08 24.20
CA ARG A 5 2.44 9.52 23.89
C ARG A 5 1.57 9.62 25.15
N ASN A 6 1.22 10.83 25.55
CA ASN A 6 0.08 11.01 26.43
C ASN A 6 -1.15 10.88 25.55
N SER A 7 -2.02 9.90 25.82
CA SER A 7 -3.39 9.92 25.30
C SER A 7 -4.08 11.10 25.96
N VAL A 8 -3.90 12.28 25.39
CA VAL A 8 -4.72 13.42 25.75
C VAL A 8 -6.11 13.04 25.25
N ASP A 9 -7.02 12.77 26.18
CA ASP A 9 -8.44 12.63 25.84
C ASP A 9 -8.86 13.95 25.22
N HIS A 10 -8.92 13.96 23.89
CA HIS A 10 -9.36 15.12 23.15
C HIS A 10 -10.87 15.29 23.41
N PRO A 11 -11.33 16.51 23.70
CA PRO A 11 -12.74 16.75 23.91
C PRO A 11 -13.55 16.26 22.69
N PRO A 12 -14.76 15.71 22.89
CA PRO A 12 -15.55 15.16 21.81
C PRO A 12 -15.79 16.20 20.71
N LEU A 13 -15.53 15.81 19.46
CA LEU A 13 -15.82 16.66 18.31
C LEU A 13 -17.33 16.72 18.11
N THR A 14 -17.88 17.93 18.00
CA THR A 14 -19.30 18.14 17.71
C THR A 14 -19.49 18.80 16.35
N ILE A 15 -20.45 18.33 15.56
CA ILE A 15 -20.90 18.92 14.30
C ILE A 15 -22.40 19.15 14.46
N ASP A 16 -22.87 20.38 14.26
CA ASP A 16 -24.29 20.76 14.42
C ASP A 16 -24.89 20.28 15.76
N SER A 17 -24.14 20.44 16.86
CA SER A 17 -24.49 19.97 18.22
C SER A 17 -24.62 18.44 18.40
N SER A 18 -24.24 17.65 17.39
CA SER A 18 -24.14 16.19 17.48
C SER A 18 -22.69 15.74 17.70
N THR A 19 -22.45 14.83 18.65
CA THR A 19 -21.13 14.27 18.92
C THR A 19 -20.73 13.30 17.80
N VAL A 20 -19.57 13.53 17.20
CA VAL A 20 -19.00 12.65 16.17
C VAL A 20 -18.47 11.38 16.82
N GLU A 21 -18.91 10.23 16.30
CA GLU A 21 -18.43 8.92 16.75
C GLU A 21 -16.93 8.78 16.53
N ARG A 22 -16.21 8.34 17.58
CA ARG A 22 -14.80 8.00 17.49
C ARG A 22 -14.65 6.51 17.19
N VAL A 23 -14.05 6.20 16.04
CA VAL A 23 -13.78 4.83 15.60
C VAL A 23 -12.27 4.56 15.59
N SER A 24 -11.87 3.35 15.95
CA SER A 24 -10.45 2.93 15.95
C SER A 24 -9.90 2.67 14.55
N SER A 25 -10.76 2.40 13.57
CA SER A 25 -10.40 2.33 12.16
C SER A 25 -11.58 2.67 11.26
N THR A 26 -11.30 3.39 10.17
CA THR A 26 -12.26 3.67 9.11
C THR A 26 -11.63 3.47 7.74
N LYS A 27 -12.47 3.22 6.73
CA LYS A 27 -12.03 3.08 5.35
C LYS A 27 -12.49 4.29 4.54
N PHE A 28 -11.52 5.06 4.06
CA PHE A 28 -11.77 6.23 3.24
C PHE A 28 -11.07 6.09 1.89
N LEU A 29 -11.83 6.23 0.79
CA LEU A 29 -11.34 6.08 -0.59
C LEU A 29 -10.53 4.79 -0.85
N GLY A 30 -10.84 3.72 -0.12
CA GLY A 30 -10.16 2.43 -0.26
C GLY A 30 -8.93 2.23 0.64
N VAL A 31 -8.50 3.25 1.38
CA VAL A 31 -7.42 3.21 2.36
C VAL A 31 -7.99 3.01 3.76
N HIS A 32 -7.39 2.10 4.54
CA HIS A 32 -7.75 1.95 5.96
C HIS A 32 -6.92 2.93 6.78
N ILE A 33 -7.60 3.83 7.47
CA ILE A 33 -7.03 4.80 8.40
C ILE A 33 -7.34 4.26 9.80
N THR A 34 -6.30 3.97 10.58
CA THR A 34 -6.42 3.56 11.98
C THR A 34 -6.12 4.74 12.89
N GLU A 35 -6.65 4.72 14.12
CA GLU A 35 -6.45 5.79 15.10
C GLU A 35 -4.98 5.99 15.49
N ASP A 36 -4.18 4.92 15.44
CA ASP A 36 -2.74 4.91 15.71
C ASP A 36 -1.90 5.23 14.47
N LEU A 37 -2.56 5.50 13.33
CA LEU A 37 -1.96 5.76 12.02
C LEU A 37 -0.99 4.66 11.57
N THR A 38 -1.19 3.43 12.05
CA THR A 38 -0.46 2.26 11.55
C THR A 38 -1.05 1.77 10.22
N TRP A 39 -0.18 1.35 9.33
CA TRP A 39 -0.58 0.96 7.97
C TRP A 39 -0.67 -0.55 7.77
N THR A 40 -0.61 -1.33 8.84
CA THR A 40 -0.67 -2.79 8.80
C THR A 40 -1.98 -3.28 8.17
N THR A 41 -3.12 -2.79 8.66
CA THR A 41 -4.45 -3.15 8.13
C THR A 41 -4.59 -2.79 6.65
N ASN A 42 -4.14 -1.58 6.29
CA ASN A 42 -4.13 -1.14 4.90
C ASN A 42 -3.24 -2.04 4.02
N THR A 43 -1.99 -2.28 4.46
CA THR A 43 -1.00 -3.07 3.74
C THR A 43 -1.45 -4.52 3.56
N MET A 44 -2.04 -5.13 4.59
CA MET A 44 -2.61 -6.47 4.49
C MET A 44 -3.77 -6.52 3.49
N SER A 45 -4.65 -5.52 3.51
CA SER A 45 -5.75 -5.41 2.55
C SER A 45 -5.24 -5.28 1.11
N LEU A 46 -4.25 -4.42 0.88
CA LEU A 46 -3.60 -4.24 -0.43
C LEU A 46 -2.90 -5.53 -0.89
N SER A 47 -2.17 -6.19 0.01
CA SER A 47 -1.49 -7.45 -0.29
C SER A 47 -2.48 -8.55 -0.69
N LYS A 48 -3.60 -8.71 0.04
CA LYS A 48 -4.64 -9.68 -0.32
C LYS A 48 -5.22 -9.40 -1.71
N LYS A 49 -5.56 -8.15 -2.02
CA LYS A 49 -6.04 -7.76 -3.36
C LYS A 49 -5.01 -8.05 -4.45
N ALA A 50 -3.75 -7.73 -4.20
CA ALA A 50 -2.67 -7.97 -5.15
C ALA A 50 -2.41 -9.47 -5.36
N GLN A 51 -2.54 -10.30 -4.33
CA GLN A 51 -2.44 -11.77 -4.46
C GLN A 51 -3.55 -12.36 -5.34
N GLN A 52 -4.79 -11.85 -5.23
CA GLN A 52 -5.87 -12.25 -6.14
C GLN A 52 -5.54 -11.89 -7.59
N ARG A 53 -4.98 -10.70 -7.83
CA ARG A 53 -4.57 -10.25 -9.17
C ARG A 53 -3.36 -11.04 -9.71
N LEU A 54 -2.43 -11.42 -8.84
CA LEU A 54 -1.33 -12.33 -9.17
C LEU A 54 -1.81 -13.70 -9.63
N HIS A 55 -2.88 -14.22 -9.02
CA HIS A 55 -3.48 -15.47 -9.48
C HIS A 55 -3.91 -15.37 -10.95
N PHE A 56 -4.59 -14.28 -11.34
CA PHE A 56 -4.93 -14.04 -12.74
C PHE A 56 -3.71 -13.87 -13.63
N LEU A 57 -2.68 -13.12 -13.18
CA LEU A 57 -1.44 -12.98 -13.93
C LEU A 57 -0.78 -14.35 -14.23
N ARG A 58 -0.77 -15.27 -13.25
CA ARG A 58 -0.27 -16.65 -13.47
C ARG A 58 -1.10 -17.40 -14.51
N ARG A 59 -2.42 -17.23 -14.50
CA ARG A 59 -3.31 -17.86 -15.48
C ARG A 59 -3.08 -17.30 -16.89
N LEU A 60 -2.93 -15.99 -17.01
CA LEU A 60 -2.62 -15.33 -18.28
C LEU A 60 -1.27 -15.79 -18.85
N LYS A 61 -0.25 -15.91 -17.99
CA LYS A 61 1.06 -16.46 -18.38
C LYS A 61 0.95 -17.91 -18.86
N ARG A 62 0.14 -18.74 -18.19
CA ARG A 62 -0.09 -20.15 -18.57
C ARG A 62 -0.85 -20.29 -19.89
N ALA A 63 -1.71 -19.33 -20.22
CA ALA A 63 -2.38 -19.24 -21.51
C ALA A 63 -1.45 -18.73 -22.63
N SER A 64 -0.14 -18.61 -22.38
CA SER A 64 0.87 -18.18 -23.34
C SER A 64 0.60 -16.83 -23.98
N LEU A 65 -0.04 -15.91 -23.24
CA LEU A 65 -0.27 -14.55 -23.75
C LEU A 65 1.06 -13.79 -23.96
N PRO A 66 1.12 -12.92 -24.97
CA PRO A 66 2.31 -12.12 -25.26
C PRO A 66 2.82 -11.31 -24.05
N PRO A 67 4.15 -11.19 -23.87
CA PRO A 67 4.77 -10.38 -22.81
C PRO A 67 4.22 -8.95 -22.65
N PRO A 68 3.90 -8.20 -23.73
CA PRO A 68 3.31 -6.86 -23.59
C PRO A 68 1.96 -6.87 -22.87
N ILE A 69 1.11 -7.87 -23.13
CA ILE A 69 -0.21 -8.00 -22.49
C ILE A 69 -0.06 -8.27 -21.00
N LEU A 70 0.85 -9.18 -20.64
CA LEU A 70 1.15 -9.47 -19.23
C LEU A 70 1.66 -8.22 -18.50
N THR A 71 2.46 -7.40 -19.19
CA THR A 71 3.01 -6.15 -18.65
C THR A 71 1.91 -5.13 -18.41
N THR A 72 1.04 -4.91 -19.40
CA THR A 72 -0.12 -4.03 -19.27
C THR A 72 -1.04 -4.49 -18.15
N PHE A 73 -1.31 -5.79 -18.04
CA PHE A 73 -2.11 -6.34 -16.96
C PHE A 73 -1.48 -6.09 -15.59
N TYR A 74 -0.17 -6.34 -15.44
CA TYR A 74 0.54 -6.07 -14.19
C TYR A 74 0.44 -4.59 -13.79
N ARG A 75 0.75 -3.67 -14.72
CA ARG A 75 0.73 -2.22 -14.44
C ARG A 75 -0.67 -1.71 -14.11
N GLY A 76 -1.65 -2.12 -14.92
CA GLY A 76 -3.04 -1.67 -14.77
C GLY A 76 -3.75 -2.24 -13.54
N THR A 77 -3.35 -3.43 -13.06
CA THR A 77 -4.09 -4.11 -11.99
C THR A 77 -3.28 -4.29 -10.71
N ILE A 78 -2.03 -4.73 -10.75
CA ILE A 78 -1.25 -5.01 -9.54
C ILE A 78 -0.56 -3.73 -9.09
N GLU A 79 0.19 -3.07 -9.98
CA GLU A 79 0.91 -1.84 -9.68
C GLU A 79 -0.04 -0.74 -9.21
N SER A 80 -1.14 -0.50 -9.94
CA SER A 80 -2.15 0.52 -9.60
C SER A 80 -2.73 0.38 -8.19
N VAL A 81 -2.96 -0.83 -7.71
CA VAL A 81 -3.45 -1.06 -6.34
C VAL A 81 -2.36 -0.81 -5.31
N LEU A 82 -1.14 -1.27 -5.59
CA LEU A 82 -0.02 -1.11 -4.67
C LEU A 82 0.46 0.35 -4.56
N THR A 83 0.18 1.20 -5.56
CA THR A 83 0.58 2.61 -5.59
C THR A 83 -0.56 3.57 -5.30
N SER A 84 -1.80 3.06 -5.19
CA SER A 84 -2.96 3.88 -4.81
C SER A 84 -2.72 4.58 -3.47
N CYS A 85 -2.83 5.91 -3.46
CA CYS A 85 -2.64 6.75 -2.28
C CYS A 85 -1.28 6.57 -1.57
N ILE A 86 -0.23 6.14 -2.29
CA ILE A 86 1.07 5.76 -1.72
C ILE A 86 1.71 6.88 -0.88
N THR A 87 1.48 8.15 -1.24
CA THR A 87 1.97 9.33 -0.51
C THR A 87 1.41 9.44 0.91
N VAL A 88 0.22 8.89 1.15
CA VAL A 88 -0.47 8.96 2.44
C VAL A 88 0.08 7.93 3.43
N TRP A 89 0.34 6.72 2.96
CA TRP A 89 0.58 5.58 3.86
C TRP A 89 2.01 5.00 3.79
N TYR A 90 2.70 5.10 2.65
CA TYR A 90 3.98 4.39 2.47
C TYR A 90 5.11 4.96 3.34
N GLY A 91 5.12 6.28 3.56
CA GLY A 91 6.14 6.94 4.37
C GLY A 91 6.22 6.38 5.80
N ASN A 92 5.07 6.06 6.38
CA ASN A 92 4.94 5.61 7.76
C ASN A 92 4.71 4.08 7.87
N CYS A 93 4.92 3.31 6.78
CA CYS A 93 4.90 1.86 6.83
C CYS A 93 6.08 1.28 7.62
N SER A 94 5.79 0.28 8.44
CA SER A 94 6.83 -0.50 9.13
C SER A 94 7.69 -1.31 8.14
N ALA A 95 8.85 -1.78 8.60
CA ALA A 95 9.70 -2.67 7.80
C ALA A 95 8.96 -3.98 7.42
N ALA A 96 8.08 -4.47 8.29
CA ALA A 96 7.27 -5.66 8.05
C ALA A 96 6.23 -5.43 6.94
N ASP A 97 5.59 -4.26 6.93
CA ASP A 97 4.64 -3.86 5.89
C ASP A 97 5.32 -3.78 4.52
N ARG A 98 6.47 -3.08 4.48
CA ARG A 98 7.29 -2.96 3.26
C ARG A 98 7.72 -4.33 2.74
N LYS A 99 8.14 -5.23 3.63
CA LYS A 99 8.51 -6.62 3.27
C LYS A 99 7.33 -7.39 2.68
N THR A 100 6.12 -7.18 3.18
CA THR A 100 4.90 -7.83 2.68
C THR A 100 4.56 -7.36 1.26
N LEU A 101 4.66 -6.06 1.00
CA LEU A 101 4.49 -5.49 -0.35
C LEU A 101 5.58 -5.99 -1.30
N GLN A 102 6.84 -6.00 -0.86
CA GLN A 102 7.98 -6.47 -1.65
C GLN A 102 7.84 -7.95 -2.05
N ARG A 103 7.29 -8.82 -1.18
CA ARG A 103 7.04 -10.23 -1.52
C ARG A 103 6.05 -10.39 -2.68
N THR A 104 5.01 -9.57 -2.68
CA THR A 104 3.99 -9.56 -3.75
C THR A 104 4.63 -9.15 -5.08
N VAL A 105 5.41 -8.07 -5.03
CA VAL A 105 6.24 -7.57 -6.14
C VAL A 105 7.20 -8.64 -6.67
N ASN A 106 7.98 -9.29 -5.79
CA ASN A 106 8.95 -10.32 -6.18
C ASN A 106 8.26 -11.53 -6.81
N THR A 107 7.05 -11.86 -6.35
CA THR A 107 6.25 -12.94 -6.94
C THR A 107 5.79 -12.57 -8.34
N ALA A 108 5.38 -11.33 -8.58
CA ALA A 108 5.06 -10.83 -9.91
C ALA A 108 6.27 -10.93 -10.86
N ALA A 109 7.44 -10.49 -10.38
CA ALA A 109 8.67 -10.51 -11.16
C ALA A 109 9.07 -11.92 -11.61
N LYS A 110 8.80 -12.95 -10.78
CA LYS A 110 9.04 -14.36 -11.16
C LYS A 110 8.09 -14.89 -12.24
N ILE A 111 6.90 -14.31 -12.39
CA ILE A 111 5.90 -14.74 -13.38
C ILE A 111 6.13 -14.01 -14.71
N MET A 112 6.55 -12.76 -14.61
CA MET A 112 6.78 -11.88 -15.75
C MET A 112 8.06 -12.28 -16.51
N PRO A 113 8.02 -12.32 -17.86
CA PRO A 113 9.21 -12.62 -18.67
C PRO A 113 10.26 -11.49 -18.67
N LEU A 114 9.89 -10.29 -18.22
CA LEU A 114 10.76 -9.12 -18.08
C LEU A 114 10.60 -8.58 -16.65
N SER A 115 11.69 -8.09 -16.05
CA SER A 115 11.63 -7.45 -14.73
C SER A 115 10.63 -6.29 -14.77
N PRO A 116 9.59 -6.26 -13.91
CA PRO A 116 8.67 -5.14 -13.87
C PRO A 116 9.46 -3.86 -13.56
N PRO A 117 9.17 -2.73 -14.24
CA PRO A 117 9.82 -1.47 -13.92
C PRO A 117 9.30 -0.99 -12.56
N PHE A 118 9.95 -1.37 -11.47
CA PHE A 118 9.63 -0.94 -10.10
C PHE A 118 10.04 0.52 -9.85
N ARG A 119 9.66 1.45 -10.72
CA ARG A 119 10.11 2.84 -10.63
C ARG A 119 9.66 3.52 -9.33
N ILE A 120 8.49 3.17 -8.78
CA ILE A 120 7.92 3.94 -7.67
C ILE A 120 8.47 3.50 -6.30
N PHE A 121 8.67 2.20 -6.06
CA PHE A 121 9.25 1.73 -4.80
C PHE A 121 10.73 2.09 -4.66
N SER A 122 11.49 2.10 -5.77
CA SER A 122 12.89 2.54 -5.74
C SER A 122 13.04 4.04 -5.48
N LEU A 123 12.09 4.88 -5.92
CA LEU A 123 12.13 6.33 -5.68
C LEU A 123 11.85 6.69 -4.22
N HIS A 124 10.91 6.02 -3.57
CA HIS A 124 10.60 6.24 -2.15
C HIS A 124 11.60 5.59 -1.16
N ASN A 125 12.56 4.80 -1.66
CA ASN A 125 13.60 4.16 -0.86
C ASN A 125 14.99 4.78 -1.10
N ALA A 126 15.09 5.84 -1.93
CA ALA A 126 16.30 6.62 -2.04
C ALA A 126 16.55 7.38 -0.72
N PRO A 127 17.75 7.29 -0.13
CA PRO A 127 18.05 8.09 1.06
C PRO A 127 17.90 9.57 0.68
N VAL A 128 17.01 10.28 1.38
CA VAL A 128 16.98 11.74 1.34
C VAL A 128 18.32 12.20 1.91
N LYS A 129 19.30 12.44 1.03
CA LYS A 129 20.50 13.20 1.39
C LYS A 129 20.03 14.62 1.68
N LEU A 130 19.83 14.93 2.94
CA LEU A 130 19.72 16.30 3.41
C LEU A 130 21.06 16.99 3.06
N PRO A 131 21.05 18.15 2.38
CA PRO A 131 22.26 18.95 2.29
C PRO A 131 22.65 19.37 3.71
N VAL A 132 23.93 19.18 4.03
CA VAL A 132 24.59 19.61 5.27
C VAL A 132 24.52 21.13 5.38
#